data_AF-A0AAE5HBX9-F1
#
_entry.id   AF-A0AAE5HBX9-F1
#
_cell.length_a   1.000
_cell.length_b   1.000
_cell.length_c   1.000
_cell.angle_alpha   90.00
_cell.angle_beta   90.00
_cell.angle_gamma   90.00
#
_symmetry.space_group_name_H-M   'P 1'
#
loop_
_entity.id
_entity.type
_entity.pdbx_description
1 polymer ?
#
loop_
_entity_poly.entity_id
_entity_poly.type
_entity_poly.pdbx_seq_one_letter_code
_entity_poly.pdbx_strand_id
1 'polypeptide(L)'
;MNQYTTRRHMMMAVGAGVLGSVAGCLGSDDTEDSGQTATASQGDDDQSGAQTESPEAIGSEGLVYAFASNRIAMIDPETGEVVDDITDSIDENEWGDVVITHDHSQVFAIEQSLSQVIVINTETRVIDATIDIGPSPVHMYHPKPNEVWVHSDAEGAFYVIDRDTLAVETIVALTGVTLAGTTGLFLTAWHAPTAEALLGTLYGTVLTTKTGLVLFALGIGGVVRFVLLRSLDPTAQGVFGRTQPTPTAPVREDGGESTTLRRVIWGVRIELVVLIGVILLSGMLTSIPTAAVAAGDEGIPQSSIETEHDGGVVELSALPADDANDRLFVHEYEPVIYEATFRDQSGELISSDRTVRLLATHEESDTAIEIDLEETQDGTYATVQALPAHGEWDLRVSGQPEDTFVAEWFELYVIIDHPEHTHDHSHGDLTGEQTPFAGWLGLLGLVVGVIGMVAVSIETIRFGRRQH
;
A
#
# COMPACT_ATOMS: atom_id res chain seq x y z
N MET A 1 28.47 9.39 -41.99
CA MET A 1 27.92 9.85 -40.70
C MET A 1 27.19 8.64 -40.10
N ASN A 2 27.67 7.99 -39.03
CA ASN A 2 27.84 8.46 -37.64
C ASN A 2 26.53 8.96 -37.01
N GLN A 3 26.14 8.59 -35.78
CA GLN A 3 26.45 7.46 -34.87
C GLN A 3 25.55 7.59 -33.60
N TYR A 4 25.43 6.55 -32.75
CA TYR A 4 24.73 6.52 -31.43
C TYR A 4 23.17 6.59 -31.48
N THR A 5 22.35 5.95 -30.62
CA THR A 5 22.51 4.98 -29.49
C THR A 5 21.16 4.21 -29.35
N THR A 6 20.99 2.95 -28.91
CA THR A 6 21.78 1.90 -28.24
C THR A 6 21.61 1.78 -26.70
N ARG A 7 20.90 0.72 -26.25
CA ARG A 7 20.69 0.19 -24.86
C ARG A 7 19.78 1.05 -23.95
N ARG A 8 18.82 0.45 -23.22
CA ARG A 8 19.03 -0.57 -22.16
C ARG A 8 17.95 -1.67 -22.12
N HIS A 9 18.40 -2.91 -21.96
CA HIS A 9 17.74 -3.90 -21.09
C HIS A 9 18.58 -3.98 -19.81
N MET A 10 17.96 -4.00 -18.64
CA MET A 10 18.59 -4.41 -17.38
C MET A 10 17.53 -5.10 -16.51
N MET A 11 17.91 -6.20 -15.88
CA MET A 11 17.02 -7.11 -15.17
C MET A 11 16.54 -6.53 -13.83
N MET A 12 15.29 -6.84 -13.46
CA MET A 12 14.97 -7.22 -12.08
C MET A 12 14.24 -8.57 -12.11
N ALA A 13 14.79 -9.55 -11.40
CA ALA A 13 14.20 -10.86 -11.23
C ALA A 13 14.56 -11.43 -9.85
N VAL A 14 13.76 -11.09 -8.84
CA VAL A 14 13.64 -11.78 -7.54
C VAL A 14 12.19 -11.53 -7.09
N GLY A 15 11.38 -12.51 -6.69
CA GLY A 15 11.55 -13.96 -6.79
C GLY A 15 10.31 -14.69 -6.27
N ALA A 16 9.86 -15.72 -6.98
CA ALA A 16 8.85 -16.68 -6.50
C ALA A 16 8.98 -17.99 -7.28
N GLY A 17 9.72 -18.96 -6.74
CA GLY A 17 9.46 -20.37 -7.03
C GLY A 17 8.23 -20.82 -6.22
N VAL A 18 7.62 -21.98 -6.46
CA VAL A 18 7.95 -23.12 -7.31
C VAL A 18 6.63 -23.79 -7.72
N LEU A 19 6.49 -24.27 -8.96
CA LEU A 19 5.83 -25.56 -9.23
C LEU A 19 6.27 -26.08 -10.61
N GLY A 20 6.62 -27.36 -10.66
CA GLY A 20 7.38 -27.96 -11.76
C GLY A 20 6.55 -28.35 -12.98
N SER A 21 7.21 -28.25 -14.13
CA SER A 21 6.81 -28.78 -15.43
C SER A 21 6.44 -30.28 -15.43
N VAL A 22 5.43 -30.63 -16.24
CA VAL A 22 5.51 -31.84 -17.07
C VAL A 22 5.18 -31.44 -18.51
N ALA A 23 6.13 -31.67 -19.42
CA ALA A 23 5.95 -31.50 -20.85
C ALA A 23 5.94 -32.86 -21.55
N GLY A 24 5.17 -32.96 -22.64
CA GLY A 24 5.20 -34.05 -23.61
C GLY A 24 4.54 -33.55 -24.90
N CYS A 25 5.33 -33.08 -25.86
CA CYS A 25 5.76 -33.87 -27.03
C CYS A 25 4.57 -34.19 -27.96
N LEU A 26 4.42 -33.43 -29.05
CA LEU A 26 5.06 -33.68 -30.37
C LEU A 26 4.34 -34.79 -31.17
N GLY A 27 3.83 -34.42 -32.34
CA GLY A 27 3.22 -35.31 -33.32
C GLY A 27 2.79 -34.53 -34.56
N SER A 28 3.65 -34.53 -35.58
CA SER A 28 3.42 -33.93 -36.89
C SER A 28 3.01 -34.99 -37.92
N ASP A 29 2.79 -34.52 -39.15
CA ASP A 29 2.78 -35.26 -40.42
C ASP A 29 1.40 -35.68 -41.00
N ASP A 30 1.00 -34.93 -42.02
CA ASP A 30 0.49 -35.34 -43.34
C ASP A 30 -0.13 -36.74 -43.52
N THR A 31 -1.36 -36.82 -44.05
CA THR A 31 -1.57 -37.32 -45.43
C THR A 31 -2.97 -37.08 -46.02
N GLU A 32 -2.93 -36.64 -47.28
CA GLU A 32 -3.79 -36.80 -48.47
C GLU A 32 -5.18 -37.50 -48.46
N ASP A 33 -5.95 -37.11 -49.49
CA ASP A 33 -7.00 -37.86 -50.22
C ASP A 33 -8.39 -38.03 -49.54
N SER A 34 -9.45 -37.37 -50.01
CA SER A 34 -10.06 -37.72 -51.30
C SER A 34 -11.09 -36.69 -51.76
N GLY A 35 -11.07 -36.39 -53.06
CA GLY A 35 -12.00 -35.43 -53.67
C GLY A 35 -13.32 -36.07 -54.10
N GLN A 36 -14.37 -35.25 -54.23
CA GLN A 36 -15.44 -35.54 -55.18
C GLN A 36 -15.97 -34.27 -55.86
N THR A 37 -16.12 -34.39 -57.17
CA THR A 37 -16.46 -33.34 -58.14
C THR A 37 -17.96 -33.13 -58.31
N ALA A 38 -18.31 -32.08 -59.09
CA ALA A 38 -19.63 -31.72 -59.65
C ALA A 38 -20.44 -30.72 -58.79
N THR A 39 -21.06 -29.67 -59.36
CA THR A 39 -21.20 -29.29 -60.78
C THR A 39 -21.45 -27.79 -60.90
N ALA A 40 -21.07 -27.19 -62.03
CA ALA A 40 -21.39 -25.79 -62.33
C ALA A 40 -22.89 -25.58 -62.61
N SER A 41 -23.41 -24.41 -62.24
CA SER A 41 -24.55 -23.79 -62.92
C SER A 41 -24.23 -22.32 -63.11
N GLN A 42 -24.05 -21.93 -64.36
CA GLN A 42 -23.81 -20.55 -64.78
C GLN A 42 -25.17 -19.88 -65.00
N GLY A 43 -25.33 -18.65 -64.49
CA GLY A 43 -26.54 -17.85 -64.61
C GLY A 43 -26.16 -16.39 -64.74
N ASP A 44 -25.95 -15.96 -65.99
CA ASP A 44 -25.83 -14.55 -66.34
C ASP A 44 -27.22 -13.93 -66.32
N ASP A 45 -27.44 -12.91 -65.49
CA ASP A 45 -28.63 -12.04 -65.54
C ASP A 45 -28.18 -10.57 -65.44
N ASP A 46 -28.06 -9.92 -66.59
CA ASP A 46 -27.85 -8.47 -66.71
C ASP A 46 -29.05 -7.71 -66.12
N GLN A 47 -28.86 -7.01 -64.99
CA GLN A 47 -29.73 -5.89 -64.63
C GLN A 47 -28.92 -4.64 -64.28
N SER A 48 -28.88 -3.74 -65.26
CA SER A 48 -28.41 -2.36 -65.11
C SER A 48 -29.39 -1.56 -64.22
N GLY A 49 -29.28 -1.72 -62.90
CA GLY A 49 -29.84 -0.81 -61.92
C GLY A 49 -28.84 0.31 -61.63
N ALA A 50 -29.18 1.57 -61.92
CA ALA A 50 -28.37 2.70 -61.52
C ALA A 50 -28.38 2.82 -59.99
N GLN A 51 -27.35 2.30 -59.33
CA GLN A 51 -27.09 2.63 -57.95
C GLN A 51 -26.60 4.08 -57.90
N THR A 52 -27.33 4.93 -57.18
CA THR A 52 -26.74 6.13 -56.62
C THR A 52 -25.70 5.66 -55.62
N GLU A 53 -24.42 5.77 -55.98
CA GLU A 53 -23.34 5.63 -55.01
C GLU A 53 -23.53 6.72 -53.94
N SER A 54 -24.10 6.33 -52.79
CA SER A 54 -23.65 6.92 -51.53
C SER A 54 -22.13 6.75 -51.50
N PRO A 55 -21.35 7.76 -51.10
CA PRO A 55 -19.91 7.58 -50.96
C PRO A 55 -19.68 6.36 -50.05
N GLU A 56 -18.87 5.41 -50.52
CA GLU A 56 -18.41 4.32 -49.66
C GLU A 56 -17.83 4.96 -48.40
N ALA A 57 -18.39 4.60 -47.24
CA ALA A 57 -17.87 5.08 -45.98
C ALA A 57 -16.44 4.57 -45.87
N ILE A 58 -15.48 5.48 -46.03
CA ILE A 58 -14.06 5.17 -45.81
C ILE A 58 -13.97 4.78 -44.34
N GLY A 59 -13.86 3.48 -44.04
CA GLY A 59 -13.68 3.02 -42.66
C GLY A 59 -12.48 3.74 -42.05
N SER A 60 -12.54 4.10 -40.77
CA SER A 60 -11.48 4.93 -40.15
C SER A 60 -10.17 4.19 -39.87
N GLU A 61 -9.96 3.03 -40.51
CA GLU A 61 -8.68 2.31 -40.49
C GLU A 61 -7.56 3.21 -41.03
N GLY A 62 -6.53 3.43 -40.22
CA GLY A 62 -5.37 4.26 -40.58
C GLY A 62 -5.52 5.76 -40.35
N LEU A 63 -6.66 6.26 -39.86
CA LEU A 63 -6.83 7.68 -39.54
C LEU A 63 -6.23 8.07 -38.18
N VAL A 64 -5.75 9.31 -38.08
CA VAL A 64 -5.29 9.92 -36.83
C VAL A 64 -6.41 10.77 -36.24
N TYR A 65 -6.80 10.49 -34.99
CA TYR A 65 -7.79 11.27 -34.25
C TYR A 65 -7.08 12.38 -33.45
N ALA A 66 -7.41 13.64 -33.74
CA ALA A 66 -6.88 14.81 -33.06
C ALA A 66 -7.96 15.50 -32.22
N PHE A 67 -7.79 15.49 -30.90
CA PHE A 67 -8.75 16.00 -29.92
C PHE A 67 -8.46 17.47 -29.60
N ALA A 68 -9.41 18.35 -29.91
CA ALA A 68 -9.41 19.77 -29.55
C ALA A 68 -10.67 20.09 -28.71
N SER A 69 -10.64 21.19 -27.95
CA SER A 69 -11.72 21.49 -26.99
C SER A 69 -13.11 21.72 -27.62
N ASN A 70 -13.20 21.92 -28.93
CA ASN A 70 -14.46 22.13 -29.64
C ASN A 70 -14.68 21.18 -30.84
N ARG A 71 -13.79 20.21 -31.08
CA ARG A 71 -13.91 19.20 -32.15
C ARG A 71 -12.94 18.04 -31.98
N ILE A 72 -13.29 16.88 -32.51
CA ILE A 72 -12.38 15.76 -32.75
C ILE A 72 -12.21 15.63 -34.26
N ALA A 73 -11.01 15.91 -34.77
CA ALA A 73 -10.73 15.85 -36.21
C ALA A 73 -10.10 14.51 -36.58
N MET A 74 -10.61 13.87 -37.63
CA MET A 74 -10.01 12.70 -38.26
C MET A 74 -9.11 13.16 -39.40
N ILE A 75 -7.82 12.80 -39.32
CA ILE A 75 -6.77 13.25 -40.23
C ILE A 75 -6.20 12.03 -40.97
N ASP A 76 -6.10 12.11 -42.30
CA ASP A 76 -5.32 11.17 -43.09
C ASP A 76 -3.81 11.42 -42.85
N PRO A 77 -3.04 10.45 -42.31
CA PRO A 77 -1.63 10.65 -42.02
C PRO A 77 -0.73 10.69 -43.28
N GLU A 78 -1.18 10.24 -44.45
CA GLU A 78 -0.41 10.30 -45.70
C GLU A 78 -0.43 11.71 -46.29
N THR A 79 -1.58 12.37 -46.27
CA THR A 79 -1.78 13.72 -46.83
C THR A 79 -1.69 14.84 -45.80
N GLY A 80 -2.01 14.55 -44.54
CA GLY A 80 -2.20 15.54 -43.47
C GLY A 80 -3.51 16.32 -43.55
N GLU A 81 -4.44 15.91 -44.42
CA GLU A 81 -5.74 16.57 -44.59
C GLU A 81 -6.76 16.06 -43.56
N VAL A 82 -7.61 16.97 -43.06
CA VAL A 82 -8.76 16.60 -42.23
C VAL A 82 -9.83 16.01 -43.15
N VAL A 83 -10.11 14.73 -43.02
CA VAL A 83 -11.08 14.01 -43.86
C VAL A 83 -12.50 14.06 -43.31
N ASP A 84 -12.64 14.30 -42.00
CA ASP A 84 -13.92 14.33 -41.28
C ASP A 84 -13.73 14.95 -39.88
N ASP A 85 -14.80 15.38 -39.21
CA ASP A 85 -14.75 15.81 -37.80
C ASP A 85 -16.06 15.68 -37.02
N ILE A 86 -15.91 15.38 -35.72
CA ILE A 86 -17.01 15.38 -34.74
C ILE A 86 -17.01 16.75 -34.06
N THR A 87 -18.09 17.50 -34.18
CA THR A 87 -18.36 18.74 -33.42
C THR A 87 -19.57 18.64 -32.50
N ASP A 88 -20.47 17.70 -32.78
CA ASP A 88 -21.71 17.56 -32.02
C ASP A 88 -21.43 17.01 -30.62
N SER A 89 -22.05 17.61 -29.60
CA SER A 89 -21.88 17.28 -28.17
C SER A 89 -20.47 17.52 -27.60
N ILE A 90 -19.70 18.43 -28.22
CA ILE A 90 -18.40 18.90 -27.70
C ILE A 90 -18.50 20.42 -27.45
N ASP A 91 -18.26 20.87 -26.22
CA ASP A 91 -18.42 22.27 -25.80
C ASP A 91 -17.34 22.66 -24.77
N GLU A 92 -16.22 23.19 -25.28
CA GLU A 92 -15.02 23.59 -24.50
C GLU A 92 -14.39 22.49 -23.62
N ASN A 93 -14.53 21.23 -24.05
CA ASN A 93 -13.99 19.99 -23.48
C ASN A 93 -12.48 20.02 -23.12
N GLU A 94 -12.10 19.37 -22.01
CA GLU A 94 -10.72 19.16 -21.56
C GLU A 94 -10.35 17.66 -21.64
N TRP A 95 -9.62 17.28 -22.68
CA TRP A 95 -9.30 15.86 -22.95
C TRP A 95 -8.12 15.33 -22.12
N GLY A 96 -8.30 14.15 -21.54
CA GLY A 96 -7.25 13.35 -20.89
C GLY A 96 -6.69 12.25 -21.80
N ASP A 97 -6.29 11.12 -21.20
CA ASP A 97 -5.83 9.94 -21.96
C ASP A 97 -6.91 9.39 -22.91
N VAL A 98 -6.45 8.82 -24.03
CA VAL A 98 -7.27 8.22 -25.09
C VAL A 98 -6.73 6.82 -25.39
N VAL A 99 -7.61 5.82 -25.50
CA VAL A 99 -7.26 4.46 -25.93
C VAL A 99 -8.18 3.99 -27.06
N ILE A 100 -7.64 3.13 -27.91
CA ILE A 100 -8.38 2.45 -28.98
C ILE A 100 -8.56 0.97 -28.63
N THR A 101 -9.67 0.36 -29.03
CA THR A 101 -9.90 -1.07 -28.82
C THR A 101 -8.97 -1.93 -29.67
N HIS A 102 -8.71 -3.17 -29.23
CA HIS A 102 -7.83 -4.11 -29.95
C HIS A 102 -8.30 -4.46 -31.38
N ASP A 103 -9.60 -4.34 -31.65
CA ASP A 103 -10.22 -4.53 -32.97
C ASP A 103 -10.42 -3.20 -33.73
N HIS A 104 -9.93 -2.09 -33.17
CA HIS A 104 -10.05 -0.72 -33.67
C HIS A 104 -11.47 -0.21 -33.90
N SER A 105 -12.51 -0.90 -33.41
CA SER A 105 -13.93 -0.53 -33.61
C SER A 105 -14.38 0.69 -32.79
N GLN A 106 -13.70 0.98 -31.68
CA GLN A 106 -14.05 2.08 -30.78
C GLN A 106 -12.82 2.80 -30.24
N VAL A 107 -12.97 4.11 -30.01
CA VAL A 107 -12.01 4.95 -29.28
C VAL A 107 -12.69 5.45 -28.01
N PHE A 108 -12.03 5.25 -26.86
CA PHE A 108 -12.44 5.74 -25.56
C PHE A 108 -11.53 6.93 -25.19
N ALA A 109 -12.11 8.07 -24.83
CA ALA A 109 -11.37 9.27 -24.45
C ALA A 109 -11.89 9.83 -23.13
N ILE A 110 -10.98 10.18 -22.22
CA ILE A 110 -11.34 10.88 -20.98
C ILE A 110 -11.77 12.31 -21.30
N GLU A 111 -12.96 12.69 -20.86
CA GLU A 111 -13.36 14.10 -20.71
C GLU A 111 -13.19 14.52 -19.25
N GLN A 112 -12.16 15.32 -18.97
CA GLN A 112 -11.76 15.68 -17.61
C GLN A 112 -12.69 16.70 -16.97
N SER A 113 -13.18 17.71 -17.72
CA SER A 113 -14.02 18.77 -17.14
C SER A 113 -15.36 18.25 -16.62
N LEU A 114 -15.91 17.20 -17.27
CA LEU A 114 -17.17 16.56 -16.89
C LEU A 114 -16.97 15.28 -16.07
N SER A 115 -15.73 14.81 -15.88
CA SER A 115 -15.40 13.52 -15.24
C SER A 115 -16.10 12.33 -15.92
N GLN A 116 -15.95 12.26 -17.24
CA GLN A 116 -16.63 11.30 -18.12
C GLN A 116 -15.64 10.58 -19.03
N VAL A 117 -16.10 9.50 -19.66
CA VAL A 117 -15.46 8.89 -20.83
C VAL A 117 -16.43 8.95 -21.99
N ILE A 118 -15.99 9.50 -23.12
CA ILE A 118 -16.74 9.38 -24.37
C ILE A 118 -16.31 8.11 -25.11
N VAL A 119 -17.26 7.49 -25.80
CA VAL A 119 -17.04 6.32 -26.66
C VAL A 119 -17.37 6.70 -28.09
N ILE A 120 -16.35 6.71 -28.94
CA ILE A 120 -16.45 7.07 -30.35
C ILE A 120 -16.42 5.77 -31.17
N ASN A 121 -17.38 5.61 -32.05
CA ASN A 121 -17.39 4.52 -33.02
C ASN A 121 -16.52 4.89 -34.21
N THR A 122 -15.57 4.03 -34.60
CA THR A 122 -14.63 4.34 -35.68
C THR A 122 -15.23 4.10 -37.07
N GLU A 123 -16.22 3.21 -37.21
CA GLU A 123 -16.89 2.95 -38.48
C GLU A 123 -17.87 4.09 -38.81
N THR A 124 -18.72 4.47 -37.86
CA THR A 124 -19.75 5.50 -38.06
C THR A 124 -19.27 6.93 -37.75
N ARG A 125 -18.13 7.07 -37.06
CA ARG A 125 -17.49 8.35 -36.69
C ARG A 125 -18.37 9.27 -35.84
N VAL A 126 -19.18 8.68 -34.96
CA VAL A 126 -20.00 9.42 -33.99
C VAL A 126 -19.67 9.02 -32.55
N ILE A 127 -20.07 9.85 -31.59
CA ILE A 127 -20.06 9.50 -30.17
C ILE A 127 -21.28 8.60 -29.91
N ASP A 128 -21.04 7.31 -29.69
CA ASP A 128 -22.07 6.30 -29.39
C ASP A 128 -22.56 6.40 -27.94
N ALA A 129 -21.68 6.82 -27.01
CA ALA A 129 -22.01 6.91 -25.60
C ALA A 129 -21.11 7.89 -24.83
N THR A 130 -21.61 8.32 -23.67
CA THR A 130 -20.87 9.03 -22.62
C THR A 130 -21.08 8.30 -21.30
N ILE A 131 -20.01 8.09 -20.55
CA ILE A 131 -19.95 7.23 -19.37
C ILE A 131 -19.46 8.05 -18.18
N ASP A 132 -20.28 8.20 -17.14
CA ASP A 132 -19.90 8.89 -15.91
C ASP A 132 -18.86 8.08 -15.12
N ILE A 133 -17.79 8.74 -14.67
CA ILE A 133 -16.73 8.15 -13.83
C ILE A 133 -16.38 9.08 -12.65
N GLY A 134 -15.34 8.71 -11.90
CA GLY A 134 -14.88 9.47 -10.73
C GLY A 134 -14.16 10.79 -11.09
N PRO A 135 -14.12 11.75 -10.15
CA PRO A 135 -13.51 13.05 -10.36
C PRO A 135 -12.01 12.97 -10.63
N SER A 136 -11.47 13.96 -11.33
CA SER A 136 -10.05 14.02 -11.74
C SER A 136 -9.55 12.72 -12.41
N PRO A 137 -10.21 12.26 -13.50
CA PRO A 137 -9.71 11.13 -14.27
C PRO A 137 -8.48 11.53 -15.07
N VAL A 138 -7.40 10.76 -14.96
CA VAL A 138 -6.10 11.11 -15.58
C VAL A 138 -5.61 10.06 -16.57
N HIS A 139 -5.76 8.77 -16.25
CA HIS A 139 -5.13 7.70 -17.01
C HIS A 139 -6.11 6.65 -17.48
N MET A 140 -5.92 6.18 -18.71
CA MET A 140 -6.75 5.15 -19.32
C MET A 140 -5.91 4.00 -19.86
N TYR A 141 -6.36 2.77 -19.64
CA TYR A 141 -5.68 1.54 -20.03
C TYR A 141 -6.69 0.59 -20.69
N HIS A 142 -6.27 -0.14 -21.72
CA HIS A 142 -7.07 -1.22 -22.32
C HIS A 142 -6.34 -2.57 -22.15
N PRO A 143 -6.29 -3.14 -20.92
CA PRO A 143 -5.43 -4.29 -20.62
C PRO A 143 -6.00 -5.63 -21.12
N LYS A 144 -7.28 -5.68 -21.52
CA LYS A 144 -7.96 -6.86 -22.04
C LYS A 144 -8.92 -6.46 -23.18
N PRO A 145 -9.24 -7.36 -24.13
CA PRO A 145 -10.13 -7.03 -25.26
C PRO A 145 -11.51 -6.48 -24.88
N ASN A 146 -12.06 -6.86 -23.74
CA ASN A 146 -13.41 -6.50 -23.30
C ASN A 146 -13.45 -5.45 -22.16
N GLU A 147 -12.31 -4.90 -21.73
CA GLU A 147 -12.25 -4.00 -20.57
C GLU A 147 -11.42 -2.75 -20.85
N VAL A 148 -11.97 -1.57 -20.55
CA VAL A 148 -11.25 -0.28 -20.51
C VAL A 148 -11.21 0.20 -19.07
N TRP A 149 -10.02 0.52 -18.56
CA TRP A 149 -9.78 0.86 -17.15
C TRP A 149 -9.38 2.33 -17.05
N VAL A 150 -10.02 3.10 -16.16
CA VAL A 150 -9.76 4.54 -15.98
C VAL A 150 -9.37 4.84 -14.53
N HIS A 151 -8.25 5.52 -14.33
CA HIS A 151 -7.78 5.93 -13.01
C HIS A 151 -8.33 7.32 -12.63
N SER A 152 -9.00 7.40 -11.48
CA SER A 152 -9.33 8.64 -10.78
C SER A 152 -8.28 8.89 -9.70
N ASP A 153 -7.47 9.94 -9.89
CA ASP A 153 -6.44 10.35 -8.92
C ASP A 153 -7.06 10.88 -7.61
N ALA A 154 -8.22 11.53 -7.70
CA ALA A 154 -8.91 12.09 -6.54
C ALA A 154 -9.48 11.01 -5.61
N GLU A 155 -9.81 9.82 -6.13
CA GLU A 155 -10.36 8.71 -5.35
C GLU A 155 -9.39 7.53 -5.13
N GLY A 156 -8.24 7.50 -5.82
CA GLY A 156 -7.33 6.34 -5.81
C GLY A 156 -8.00 5.08 -6.34
N ALA A 157 -8.80 5.25 -7.40
CA ALA A 157 -9.78 4.29 -7.89
C ALA A 157 -9.59 3.96 -9.37
N PHE A 158 -9.86 2.71 -9.74
CA PHE A 158 -10.00 2.29 -11.13
C PHE A 158 -11.48 2.03 -11.46
N TYR A 159 -11.97 2.71 -12.49
CA TYR A 159 -13.26 2.43 -13.12
C TYR A 159 -13.02 1.46 -14.27
N VAL A 160 -13.49 0.23 -14.14
CA VAL A 160 -13.45 -0.80 -15.17
C VAL A 160 -14.76 -0.72 -15.96
N ILE A 161 -14.65 -0.32 -17.21
CA ILE A 161 -15.73 -0.23 -18.18
C ILE A 161 -15.71 -1.52 -19.00
N ASP A 162 -16.81 -2.26 -18.98
CA ASP A 162 -17.04 -3.37 -19.92
C ASP A 162 -17.31 -2.80 -21.32
N ARG A 163 -16.52 -3.20 -22.32
CA ARG A 163 -16.54 -2.62 -23.66
C ARG A 163 -17.87 -2.83 -24.39
N ASP A 164 -18.47 -4.01 -24.24
CA ASP A 164 -19.62 -4.43 -25.05
C ASP A 164 -20.94 -3.90 -24.48
N THR A 165 -21.03 -3.75 -23.16
CA THR A 165 -22.22 -3.28 -22.46
C THR A 165 -22.12 -1.85 -21.96
N LEU A 166 -20.91 -1.27 -21.95
CA LEU A 166 -20.56 0.04 -21.37
C LEU A 166 -20.91 0.18 -19.88
N ALA A 167 -21.08 -0.96 -19.19
CA ALA A 167 -21.31 -1.01 -17.75
C ALA A 167 -20.01 -0.71 -16.99
N VAL A 168 -20.12 0.02 -15.88
CA VAL A 168 -18.97 0.46 -15.07
C VAL A 168 -18.93 -0.23 -13.72
N GLU A 169 -17.77 -0.75 -13.34
CA GLU A 169 -17.47 -1.29 -12.01
C GLU A 169 -16.25 -0.58 -11.39
N THR A 170 -16.28 -0.26 -10.08
CA THR A 170 -15.20 0.53 -9.44
C THR A 170 -14.34 -0.33 -8.49
N ILE A 171 -13.08 -0.55 -8.85
CA ILE A 171 -12.07 -1.20 -8.01
C ILE A 171 -11.30 -0.12 -7.24
N VAL A 172 -11.10 -0.31 -5.92
CA VAL A 172 -10.34 0.64 -5.09
C VAL A 172 -9.33 -0.08 -4.21
N ALA A 173 -8.22 0.59 -3.92
CA ALA A 173 -7.13 0.15 -3.05
C ALA A 173 -7.50 0.06 -1.54
N LEU A 174 -8.65 -0.54 -1.20
CA LEU A 174 -9.04 -0.87 0.19
C LEU A 174 -7.99 -1.72 0.93
N THR A 175 -7.15 -2.43 0.18
CA THR A 175 -6.03 -3.24 0.66
C THR A 175 -5.07 -2.44 1.52
N GLY A 176 -4.75 -1.18 1.17
CA GLY A 176 -3.79 -0.36 1.92
C GLY A 176 -4.27 -0.03 3.34
N VAL A 177 -5.50 0.48 3.47
CA VAL A 177 -6.06 0.87 4.78
C VAL A 177 -6.40 -0.35 5.64
N THR A 178 -6.89 -1.43 5.02
CA THR A 178 -7.16 -2.70 5.72
C THR A 178 -5.86 -3.30 6.26
N LEU A 179 -4.79 -3.35 5.46
CA LEU A 179 -3.49 -3.85 5.87
C LEU A 179 -2.87 -2.97 6.98
N ALA A 180 -2.94 -1.63 6.84
CA ALA A 180 -2.48 -0.72 7.88
C ALA A 180 -3.23 -0.92 9.21
N GLY A 181 -4.54 -1.16 9.16
CA GLY A 181 -5.37 -1.45 10.33
C GLY A 181 -5.04 -2.78 10.99
N THR A 182 -4.89 -3.87 10.23
CA THR A 182 -4.54 -5.18 10.80
C THR A 182 -3.12 -5.20 11.34
N THR A 183 -2.13 -4.72 10.59
CA THR A 183 -0.73 -4.66 11.06
C THR A 183 -0.59 -3.75 12.29
N GLY A 184 -1.30 -2.61 12.34
CA GLY A 184 -1.35 -1.74 13.51
C GLY A 184 -1.90 -2.43 14.76
N LEU A 185 -2.98 -3.21 14.63
CA LEU A 185 -3.57 -3.97 15.75
C LEU A 185 -2.63 -5.09 16.24
N PHE A 186 -1.97 -5.82 15.34
CA PHE A 186 -0.99 -6.85 15.73
C PHE A 186 0.25 -6.25 16.41
N LEU A 187 0.80 -5.14 15.90
CA LEU A 187 1.89 -4.42 16.57
C LEU A 187 1.46 -3.88 17.94
N THR A 188 0.21 -3.42 18.09
CA THR A 188 -0.33 -3.00 19.39
C THR A 188 -0.36 -4.16 20.39
N ALA A 189 -0.83 -5.34 19.98
CA ALA A 189 -0.84 -6.53 20.83
C ALA A 189 0.57 -7.06 21.17
N TRP A 190 1.55 -6.85 20.29
CA TRP A 190 2.95 -7.27 20.50
C TRP A 190 3.71 -6.34 21.46
N HIS A 191 3.62 -5.02 21.27
CA HIS A 191 4.38 -4.06 22.07
C HIS A 191 3.70 -3.67 23.39
N ALA A 192 2.41 -3.93 23.57
CA ALA A 192 1.68 -3.61 24.80
C ALA A 192 0.72 -4.76 25.19
N PRO A 193 1.26 -5.88 25.74
CA PRO A 193 0.48 -7.07 26.06
C PRO A 193 -0.49 -6.89 27.24
N THR A 194 -0.41 -5.78 27.99
CA THR A 194 -1.33 -5.44 29.10
C THR A 194 -1.99 -4.08 28.88
N ALA A 195 -3.19 -3.92 29.45
CA ALA A 195 -3.92 -2.64 29.38
C ALA A 195 -3.18 -1.51 30.12
N GLU A 196 -2.40 -1.85 31.16
CA GLU A 196 -1.58 -0.89 31.92
C GLU A 196 -0.32 -0.48 31.14
N ALA A 197 0.37 -1.38 30.44
CA ALA A 197 1.44 -0.97 29.52
C ALA A 197 0.91 -0.10 28.36
N LEU A 198 -0.32 -0.37 27.91
CA LEU A 198 -0.97 0.37 26.82
C LEU A 198 -1.45 1.78 27.23
N LEU A 199 -1.84 2.00 28.48
CA LEU A 199 -2.39 3.29 28.95
C LEU A 199 -1.47 4.06 29.92
N GLY A 200 -0.53 3.38 30.57
CA GLY A 200 0.45 3.95 31.49
C GLY A 200 1.70 4.49 30.82
N THR A 201 1.98 4.10 29.56
CA THR A 201 3.14 4.57 28.79
C THR A 201 2.74 5.59 27.72
N LEU A 202 3.65 6.51 27.40
CA LEU A 202 3.48 7.46 26.30
C LEU A 202 3.36 6.71 24.96
N TYR A 203 4.17 5.68 24.74
CA TYR A 203 4.18 4.87 23.52
C TYR A 203 2.85 4.13 23.33
N GLY A 204 2.36 3.44 24.36
CA GLY A 204 1.06 2.76 24.35
C GLY A 204 -0.08 3.73 24.07
N THR A 205 -0.06 4.92 24.67
CA THR A 205 -1.07 5.97 24.45
C THR A 205 -1.06 6.48 23.00
N VAL A 206 0.11 6.76 22.44
CA VAL A 206 0.29 7.19 21.03
C VAL A 206 -0.14 6.09 20.06
N LEU A 207 0.24 4.84 20.32
CA LEU A 207 -0.12 3.67 19.51
C LEU A 207 -1.62 3.38 19.54
N THR A 208 -2.25 3.45 20.70
CA THR A 208 -3.71 3.34 20.87
C THR A 208 -4.45 4.45 20.12
N THR A 209 -3.96 5.68 20.22
CA THR A 209 -4.53 6.85 19.51
C THR A 209 -4.44 6.65 17.99
N LYS A 210 -3.27 6.24 17.48
CA LYS A 210 -3.05 5.92 16.06
C LYS A 210 -4.01 4.82 15.58
N THR A 211 -4.09 3.70 16.29
CA THR A 211 -4.96 2.58 15.92
C THR A 211 -6.44 2.96 15.95
N GLY A 212 -6.86 3.77 16.94
CA GLY A 212 -8.21 4.34 17.00
C GLY A 212 -8.55 5.25 15.81
N LEU A 213 -7.60 6.10 15.38
CA LEU A 213 -7.76 6.94 14.19
C LEU A 213 -7.86 6.12 12.89
N VAL A 214 -7.10 5.02 12.74
CA VAL A 214 -7.22 4.11 11.58
C VAL A 214 -8.61 3.46 11.53
N LEU A 215 -9.11 2.96 12.66
CA LEU A 215 -10.46 2.39 12.74
C LEU A 215 -11.55 3.44 12.46
N PHE A 216 -11.34 4.69 12.90
CA PHE A 216 -12.25 5.80 12.61
C PHE A 216 -12.26 6.18 11.12
N ALA A 217 -11.09 6.22 10.47
CA ALA A 217 -10.98 6.43 9.01
C ALA A 217 -11.71 5.33 8.23
N LEU A 218 -11.47 4.05 8.57
CA LEU A 218 -12.19 2.91 7.98
C LEU A 218 -13.72 3.03 8.13
N GLY A 219 -14.19 3.49 9.29
CA GLY A 219 -15.61 3.76 9.52
C GLY A 219 -16.17 4.88 8.63
N ILE A 220 -15.44 5.98 8.49
CA ILE A 220 -15.84 7.11 7.63
C ILE A 220 -15.84 6.71 6.16
N GLY A 221 -14.73 6.17 5.64
CA GLY A 221 -14.62 5.74 4.24
C GLY A 221 -15.67 4.70 3.87
N GLY A 222 -15.97 3.78 4.80
CA GLY A 222 -17.09 2.83 4.66
C GLY A 222 -18.46 3.51 4.53
N VAL A 223 -18.76 4.51 5.35
CA VAL A 223 -20.04 5.27 5.28
C VAL A 223 -20.10 6.13 4.01
N VAL A 224 -19.03 6.84 3.67
CA VAL A 224 -18.97 7.66 2.44
C VAL A 224 -19.19 6.77 1.21
N ARG A 225 -18.50 5.63 1.12
CA ARG A 225 -18.60 4.71 -0.03
C ARG A 225 -19.93 3.96 -0.09
N PHE A 226 -20.27 3.19 0.94
CA PHE A 226 -21.40 2.26 0.86
C PHE A 226 -22.77 2.89 1.11
N VAL A 227 -22.81 4.09 1.71
CA VAL A 227 -24.06 4.81 1.99
C VAL A 227 -24.18 6.08 1.15
N LEU A 228 -23.19 6.98 1.16
CA LEU A 228 -23.33 8.27 0.50
C LEU A 228 -23.16 8.18 -1.03
N LEU A 229 -22.08 7.58 -1.55
CA LEU A 229 -21.89 7.41 -3.00
C LEU A 229 -23.01 6.54 -3.61
N ARG A 230 -23.39 5.46 -2.93
CA ARG A 230 -24.53 4.64 -3.36
C ARG A 230 -25.87 5.40 -3.39
N SER A 231 -26.04 6.46 -2.59
CA SER A 231 -27.23 7.31 -2.64
C SER A 231 -27.21 8.35 -3.78
N LEU A 232 -26.07 8.54 -4.44
CA LEU A 232 -25.91 9.39 -5.62
C LEU A 232 -26.15 8.63 -6.94
N ASP A 233 -26.00 7.31 -6.95
CA ASP A 233 -26.31 6.44 -8.10
C ASP A 233 -27.82 6.46 -8.44
N PRO A 234 -28.25 7.02 -9.59
CA PRO A 234 -29.66 7.09 -9.97
C PRO A 234 -30.24 5.71 -10.32
N THR A 235 -29.40 4.76 -10.75
CA THR A 235 -29.83 3.44 -11.26
C THR A 235 -30.18 2.48 -10.12
N ALA A 236 -29.58 2.67 -8.93
CA ALA A 236 -29.77 1.82 -7.76
C ALA A 236 -31.21 1.82 -7.19
N GLN A 237 -32.08 2.76 -7.59
CA GLN A 237 -33.47 2.84 -7.10
C GLN A 237 -34.41 1.78 -7.70
N GLY A 238 -34.00 1.04 -8.75
CA GLY A 238 -34.88 0.11 -9.47
C GLY A 238 -35.30 -1.17 -8.74
N VAL A 239 -34.63 -1.56 -7.64
CA VAL A 239 -34.72 -2.94 -7.09
C VAL A 239 -35.78 -3.12 -6.00
N PHE A 240 -36.21 -2.06 -5.30
CA PHE A 240 -37.28 -2.14 -4.29
C PHE A 240 -38.52 -1.37 -4.74
N GLY A 241 -39.37 -2.06 -5.49
CA GLY A 241 -40.60 -1.49 -6.04
C GLY A 241 -41.57 -0.95 -4.98
N ARG A 242 -41.83 0.36 -5.05
CA ARG A 242 -43.12 0.94 -4.68
C ARG A 242 -43.65 1.77 -5.84
N THR A 243 -44.73 1.29 -6.43
CA THR A 243 -45.52 2.02 -7.42
C THR A 243 -46.18 3.21 -6.77
N GLN A 244 -45.61 4.40 -6.94
CA GLN A 244 -46.22 5.65 -6.51
C GLN A 244 -46.10 6.68 -7.64
N PRO A 245 -47.20 7.34 -8.08
CA PRO A 245 -47.14 8.24 -9.23
C PRO A 245 -46.37 9.50 -8.89
N THR A 246 -45.39 9.85 -9.72
CA THR A 246 -44.56 11.06 -9.57
C THR A 246 -45.42 12.33 -9.70
N PRO A 247 -45.51 13.18 -8.67
CA PRO A 247 -45.91 14.56 -8.86
C PRO A 247 -44.76 15.31 -9.51
N THR A 248 -45.02 16.07 -10.58
CA THR A 248 -44.03 16.94 -11.22
C THR A 248 -43.50 17.98 -10.23
N ALA A 249 -42.32 17.75 -9.66
CA ALA A 249 -41.61 18.73 -8.86
C ALA A 249 -40.96 19.76 -9.81
N PRO A 250 -41.05 21.07 -9.52
CA PRO A 250 -40.43 22.08 -10.36
C PRO A 250 -38.91 22.00 -10.29
N VAL A 251 -38.26 22.12 -11.45
CA VAL A 251 -36.80 22.32 -11.55
C VAL A 251 -36.43 23.55 -10.73
N ARG A 252 -35.44 23.41 -9.85
CA ARG A 252 -34.98 24.49 -8.98
C ARG A 252 -33.80 25.19 -9.65
N GLU A 253 -34.00 26.42 -10.08
CA GLU A 253 -32.97 27.25 -10.76
C GLU A 253 -31.83 27.74 -9.86
N ASP A 254 -31.90 27.48 -8.54
CA ASP A 254 -30.76 27.67 -7.65
C ASP A 254 -29.73 26.57 -7.96
N GLY A 255 -28.58 26.93 -8.57
CA GLY A 255 -27.42 26.06 -8.83
C GLY A 255 -26.70 25.60 -7.55
N GLY A 256 -27.45 25.11 -6.57
CA GLY A 256 -26.97 24.66 -5.28
C GLY A 256 -26.40 23.26 -5.36
N GLU A 257 -25.06 23.18 -5.25
CA GLU A 257 -24.28 21.99 -4.91
C GLU A 257 -25.08 21.05 -4.00
N SER A 258 -25.33 19.80 -4.45
CA SER A 258 -26.28 18.93 -3.76
C SER A 258 -25.84 18.68 -2.31
N THR A 259 -26.81 18.67 -1.38
CA THR A 259 -26.49 18.48 0.05
C THR A 259 -25.82 17.14 0.35
N THR A 260 -25.93 16.17 -0.56
CA THR A 260 -25.23 14.89 -0.55
C THR A 260 -23.79 15.03 -1.05
N LEU A 261 -23.55 15.69 -2.19
CA LEU A 261 -22.19 15.95 -2.70
C LEU A 261 -21.33 16.70 -1.67
N ARG A 262 -21.90 17.73 -1.05
CA ARG A 262 -21.21 18.49 0.02
C ARG A 262 -20.87 17.63 1.24
N ARG A 263 -21.68 16.60 1.55
CA ARG A 263 -21.38 15.61 2.63
C ARG A 263 -20.30 14.63 2.22
N VAL A 264 -20.25 14.20 0.95
CA VAL A 264 -19.17 13.36 0.41
C VAL A 264 -17.85 14.10 0.49
N ILE A 265 -17.76 15.32 -0.05
CA ILE A 265 -16.55 16.16 -0.01
C ILE A 265 -16.09 16.42 1.43
N TRP A 266 -17.03 16.68 2.36
CA TRP A 266 -16.69 16.87 3.77
C TRP A 266 -16.20 15.57 4.45
N GLY A 267 -16.79 14.42 4.12
CA GLY A 267 -16.34 13.11 4.57
C GLY A 267 -14.92 12.78 4.13
N VAL A 268 -14.64 12.92 2.83
CA VAL A 268 -13.29 12.72 2.26
C VAL A 268 -12.25 13.65 2.89
N ARG A 269 -12.60 14.92 3.14
CA ARG A 269 -11.69 15.86 3.82
C ARG A 269 -11.39 15.46 5.26
N ILE A 270 -12.36 14.91 6.00
CA ILE A 270 -12.11 14.41 7.36
C ILE A 270 -11.23 13.15 7.30
N GLU A 271 -11.53 12.22 6.40
CA GLU A 271 -10.75 11.00 6.21
C GLU A 271 -9.28 11.32 5.91
N LEU A 272 -9.01 12.26 5.00
CA LEU A 272 -7.66 12.74 4.70
C LEU A 272 -6.95 13.35 5.94
N VAL A 273 -7.64 14.20 6.71
CA VAL A 273 -7.07 14.81 7.94
C VAL A 273 -6.75 13.74 8.99
N VAL A 274 -7.61 12.74 9.15
CA VAL A 274 -7.40 11.61 10.07
C VAL A 274 -6.20 10.77 9.62
N LEU A 275 -6.07 10.47 8.33
CA LEU A 275 -4.95 9.73 7.75
C LEU A 275 -3.61 10.48 7.90
N ILE A 276 -3.60 11.81 7.72
CA ILE A 276 -2.41 12.63 8.00
C ILE A 276 -2.01 12.52 9.48
N GLY A 277 -2.99 12.54 10.40
CA GLY A 277 -2.76 12.30 11.83
C GLY A 277 -2.12 10.93 12.11
N VAL A 278 -2.60 9.87 11.46
CA VAL A 278 -2.03 8.52 11.55
C VAL A 278 -0.57 8.47 11.06
N ILE A 279 -0.24 9.19 9.98
CA ILE A 279 1.13 9.27 9.45
C ILE A 279 2.04 9.99 10.45
N LEU A 280 1.62 11.13 11.00
CA LEU A 280 2.40 11.89 11.99
C LEU A 280 2.66 11.07 13.27
N LEU A 281 1.64 10.38 13.79
CA LEU A 281 1.80 9.48 14.94
C LEU A 281 2.70 8.27 14.61
N SER A 282 2.74 7.82 13.35
CA SER A 282 3.67 6.77 12.92
C SER A 282 5.12 7.26 12.93
N GLY A 283 5.36 8.49 12.48
CA GLY A 283 6.67 9.14 12.61
C GLY A 283 7.10 9.26 14.08
N MET A 284 6.19 9.70 14.96
CA MET A 284 6.46 9.78 16.40
C MET A 284 6.85 8.44 17.02
N LEU A 285 6.09 7.37 16.72
CA LEU A 285 6.38 6.01 17.23
C LEU A 285 7.69 5.42 16.69
N THR A 286 8.15 5.86 15.53
CA THR A 286 9.44 5.42 14.95
C THR A 286 10.62 6.28 15.36
N SER A 287 10.38 7.49 15.89
CA SER A 287 11.41 8.41 16.38
C SER A 287 11.78 8.25 17.86
N ILE A 288 11.01 7.51 18.64
CA ILE A 288 11.28 7.28 20.06
C ILE A 288 11.96 5.91 20.22
N PRO A 289 13.16 5.83 20.83
CA PRO A 289 13.80 4.54 21.13
C PRO A 289 12.86 3.66 21.96
N THR A 290 12.65 2.40 21.57
CA THR A 290 11.67 1.52 22.21
C THR A 290 11.91 1.29 23.70
N ALA A 291 13.17 1.34 24.14
CA ALA A 291 13.55 1.22 25.55
C ALA A 291 13.19 2.48 26.39
N ALA A 292 13.10 3.66 25.75
CA ALA A 292 12.86 4.93 26.45
C ALA A 292 11.42 5.10 27.00
N VAL A 293 10.54 4.11 26.83
CA VAL A 293 9.10 4.24 27.10
C VAL A 293 8.50 3.07 27.89
N ALA A 294 9.33 2.13 28.35
CA ALA A 294 8.90 1.07 29.26
C ALA A 294 8.79 1.59 30.71
N ALA A 295 9.67 2.52 31.12
CA ALA A 295 9.58 3.19 32.41
C ALA A 295 8.47 4.26 32.43
N GLY A 296 7.80 4.38 33.58
CA GLY A 296 6.80 5.40 33.85
C GLY A 296 7.40 6.72 34.33
N ASP A 297 6.69 7.39 35.25
CA ASP A 297 7.10 8.67 35.85
C ASP A 297 8.28 8.55 36.83
N GLU A 298 8.70 7.31 37.13
CA GLU A 298 9.96 6.97 37.79
C GLU A 298 10.98 6.65 36.67
N GLY A 299 12.06 7.44 36.61
CA GLY A 299 13.03 7.37 35.51
C GLY A 299 13.66 5.99 35.34
N ILE A 300 14.03 5.66 34.10
CA ILE A 300 14.64 4.37 33.74
C ILE A 300 15.87 4.13 34.63
N PRO A 301 15.96 3.01 35.37
CA PRO A 301 17.15 2.70 36.14
C PRO A 301 18.32 2.52 35.18
N GLN A 302 19.39 3.28 35.41
CA GLN A 302 20.61 3.29 34.62
C GLN A 302 21.74 2.82 35.53
N SER A 303 22.53 1.86 35.05
CA SER A 303 23.78 1.44 35.68
C SER A 303 24.93 1.67 34.71
N SER A 304 26.10 2.03 35.24
CA SER A 304 27.29 2.41 34.46
C SER A 304 28.57 1.91 35.11
N ILE A 305 29.49 1.38 34.31
CA ILE A 305 30.80 0.91 34.74
C ILE A 305 31.88 1.68 33.98
N GLU A 306 32.91 2.12 34.69
CA GLU A 306 34.10 2.79 34.15
C GLU A 306 35.31 1.87 34.22
N THR A 307 36.10 1.84 33.14
CA THR A 307 37.38 1.11 33.06
C THR A 307 38.48 2.06 32.57
N GLU A 308 39.57 2.17 33.34
CA GLU A 308 40.76 2.96 32.99
C GLU A 308 41.61 2.26 31.91
N HIS A 309 42.11 3.02 30.93
CA HIS A 309 43.08 2.58 29.93
C HIS A 309 44.22 3.62 29.77
N ASP A 310 45.28 3.29 29.03
CA ASP A 310 46.49 4.14 28.89
C ASP A 310 46.22 5.60 28.44
N GLY A 311 45.09 5.86 27.79
CA GLY A 311 44.69 7.18 27.27
C GLY A 311 43.60 7.90 28.08
N GLY A 312 42.94 7.25 29.03
CA GLY A 312 41.74 7.80 29.66
C GLY A 312 40.81 6.73 30.25
N VAL A 313 39.50 6.91 30.09
CA VAL A 313 38.46 6.03 30.65
C VAL A 313 37.45 5.65 29.57
N VAL A 314 37.05 4.37 29.55
CA VAL A 314 35.85 3.90 28.85
C VAL A 314 34.74 3.69 29.86
N GLU A 315 33.64 4.41 29.68
CA GLU A 315 32.41 4.30 30.47
C GLU A 315 31.37 3.55 29.63
N LEU A 316 30.82 2.46 30.14
CA LEU A 316 29.72 1.71 29.53
C LEU A 316 28.49 1.78 30.44
N SER A 317 27.38 2.32 29.95
CA SER A 317 26.10 2.32 30.66
C SER A 317 25.03 1.50 29.95
N ALA A 318 24.08 0.99 30.74
CA ALA A 318 22.96 0.17 30.30
C ALA A 318 21.63 0.72 30.83
N LEU A 319 20.60 0.76 29.96
CA LEU A 319 19.26 1.26 30.29
C LEU A 319 18.14 0.40 29.62
N PRO A 320 17.23 -0.24 30.36
CA PRO A 320 17.21 -0.37 31.82
C PRO A 320 18.35 -1.28 32.32
N ALA A 321 18.87 -0.97 33.50
CA ALA A 321 19.75 -1.86 34.26
C ALA A 321 19.60 -1.63 35.77
N ASP A 322 19.62 -2.72 36.54
CA ASP A 322 19.64 -2.67 38.00
C ASP A 322 21.01 -2.18 38.51
N ASP A 323 20.99 -1.36 39.55
CA ASP A 323 22.17 -0.68 40.10
C ASP A 323 23.03 -1.63 40.95
N ALA A 324 24.29 -1.82 40.53
CA ALA A 324 25.31 -2.51 41.31
C ALA A 324 26.72 -1.98 40.96
N ASN A 325 27.50 -1.69 42.00
CA ASN A 325 28.77 -0.94 41.91
C ASN A 325 29.79 -1.48 40.88
N ASP A 326 29.84 -2.79 40.67
CA ASP A 326 30.96 -3.47 39.97
C ASP A 326 30.52 -4.30 38.75
N ARG A 327 29.21 -4.37 38.44
CA ARG A 327 28.66 -5.22 37.34
C ARG A 327 27.29 -4.74 36.86
N LEU A 328 26.99 -4.89 35.58
CA LEU A 328 25.68 -4.53 35.02
C LEU A 328 24.67 -5.66 35.25
N PHE A 329 23.43 -5.33 35.60
CA PHE A 329 22.34 -6.29 35.73
C PHE A 329 21.19 -5.89 34.80
N VAL A 330 20.75 -6.80 33.92
CA VAL A 330 19.67 -6.56 32.95
C VAL A 330 18.75 -7.78 32.85
N HIS A 331 17.54 -7.63 32.29
CA HIS A 331 16.57 -8.73 32.20
C HIS A 331 16.64 -9.50 30.87
N GLU A 332 16.40 -10.80 30.92
CA GLU A 332 16.40 -11.68 29.74
C GLU A 332 15.34 -11.25 28.71
N TYR A 333 15.73 -11.13 27.44
CA TYR A 333 14.90 -10.63 26.33
C TYR A 333 14.41 -9.17 26.43
N GLU A 334 14.77 -8.41 27.46
CA GLU A 334 14.43 -6.97 27.51
C GLU A 334 15.36 -6.15 26.59
N PRO A 335 14.85 -5.18 25.79
CA PRO A 335 15.68 -4.30 24.98
C PRO A 335 16.45 -3.30 25.85
N VAL A 336 17.78 -3.45 25.92
CA VAL A 336 18.68 -2.57 26.67
C VAL A 336 19.38 -1.61 25.70
N ILE A 337 19.40 -0.32 26.04
CA ILE A 337 20.29 0.66 25.42
C ILE A 337 21.67 0.48 26.06
N TYR A 338 22.67 0.11 25.26
CA TYR A 338 24.06 0.14 25.67
C TYR A 338 24.70 1.42 25.11
N GLU A 339 25.20 2.28 26.00
CA GLU A 339 25.90 3.51 25.63
C GLU A 339 27.35 3.46 26.12
N ALA A 340 28.28 3.55 25.18
CA ALA A 340 29.71 3.64 25.43
C ALA A 340 30.22 5.07 25.24
N THR A 341 31.06 5.52 26.17
CA THR A 341 31.64 6.86 26.21
C THR A 341 33.15 6.76 26.43
N PHE A 342 33.92 7.49 25.63
CA PHE A 342 35.37 7.62 25.79
C PHE A 342 35.70 8.98 26.38
N ARG A 343 36.51 9.01 27.45
CA ARG A 343 36.97 10.24 28.11
C ARG A 343 38.49 10.27 28.17
N ASP A 344 39.07 11.45 28.07
CA ASP A 344 40.51 11.66 28.28
C ASP A 344 40.90 11.64 29.77
N GLN A 345 42.19 11.79 30.06
CA GLN A 345 42.70 11.89 31.44
C GLN A 345 42.23 13.15 32.20
N SER A 346 41.56 14.10 31.55
CA SER A 346 40.93 15.27 32.16
C SER A 346 39.41 15.13 32.36
N GLY A 347 38.80 14.09 31.80
CA GLY A 347 37.36 13.80 31.82
C GLY A 347 36.57 14.37 30.64
N GLU A 348 37.24 14.99 29.67
CA GLU A 348 36.64 15.53 28.44
C GLU A 348 36.30 14.39 27.46
N LEU A 349 35.19 14.53 26.74
CA LEU A 349 34.70 13.52 25.79
C LEU A 349 35.59 13.44 24.54
N ILE A 350 35.94 12.23 24.13
CA ILE A 350 36.73 11.96 22.92
C ILE A 350 35.88 11.19 21.90
N SER A 351 35.93 11.60 20.63
CA SER A 351 35.41 10.80 19.51
C SER A 351 36.37 9.70 19.07
N SER A 352 35.84 8.56 18.64
CA SER A 352 36.58 7.44 18.09
C SER A 352 36.74 7.58 16.56
N ASP A 353 37.98 7.50 16.06
CA ASP A 353 38.31 7.54 14.62
C ASP A 353 37.83 6.28 13.85
N ARG A 354 37.34 5.27 14.58
CA ARG A 354 36.72 4.05 14.04
C ARG A 354 35.34 3.82 14.59
N THR A 355 34.54 3.06 13.85
CA THR A 355 33.30 2.45 14.33
C THR A 355 33.52 1.79 15.69
N VAL A 356 32.75 2.23 16.68
CA VAL A 356 32.74 1.65 18.02
C VAL A 356 31.91 0.37 17.98
N ARG A 357 32.36 -0.67 18.67
CA ARG A 357 31.72 -1.99 18.66
C ARG A 357 31.52 -2.55 20.04
N LEU A 358 30.38 -3.20 20.23
CA LEU A 358 30.07 -4.04 21.38
C LEU A 358 30.05 -5.50 20.92
N LEU A 359 30.84 -6.35 21.58
CA LEU A 359 30.77 -7.80 21.47
C LEU A 359 30.28 -8.36 22.81
N ALA A 360 29.05 -8.86 22.85
CA ALA A 360 28.52 -9.59 23.99
C ALA A 360 28.75 -11.10 23.80
N THR A 361 29.41 -11.76 24.75
CA THR A 361 29.65 -13.23 24.74
C THR A 361 29.11 -13.84 26.03
N HIS A 362 28.30 -14.89 25.93
CA HIS A 362 27.79 -15.61 27.10
C HIS A 362 28.84 -16.59 27.63
N GLU A 363 29.07 -16.67 28.95
CA GLU A 363 30.11 -17.57 29.49
C GLU A 363 29.75 -19.06 29.33
N GLU A 364 28.49 -19.45 29.56
CA GLU A 364 28.09 -20.87 29.60
C GLU A 364 27.62 -21.43 28.25
N SER A 365 27.50 -20.61 27.20
CA SER A 365 27.02 -21.07 25.88
C SER A 365 27.79 -20.42 24.72
N ASP A 366 27.82 -21.07 23.56
CA ASP A 366 28.47 -20.55 22.33
C ASP A 366 27.72 -19.32 21.72
N THR A 367 26.99 -18.54 22.52
CA THR A 367 26.23 -17.37 22.08
C THR A 367 27.10 -16.13 22.11
N ALA A 368 27.32 -15.53 20.94
CA ALA A 368 28.02 -14.25 20.81
C ALA A 368 27.26 -13.31 19.86
N ILE A 369 27.24 -12.02 20.20
CA ILE A 369 26.54 -10.96 19.47
C ILE A 369 27.54 -9.81 19.27
N GLU A 370 27.92 -9.53 18.02
CA GLU A 370 28.73 -8.37 17.64
C GLU A 370 27.84 -7.31 16.98
N ILE A 371 27.88 -6.08 17.48
CA ILE A 371 27.08 -4.96 16.96
C ILE A 371 27.92 -3.68 16.92
N ASP A 372 27.80 -2.93 15.82
CA ASP A 372 28.35 -1.57 15.68
C ASP A 372 27.46 -0.59 16.47
N LEU A 373 28.07 0.37 17.18
CA LEU A 373 27.37 1.43 17.93
C LEU A 373 27.31 2.71 17.07
N GLU A 374 26.19 3.41 17.12
CA GLU A 374 25.97 4.66 16.39
C GLU A 374 26.38 5.88 17.24
N GLU A 375 27.07 6.84 16.63
CA GLU A 375 27.46 8.09 17.29
C GLU A 375 26.23 8.98 17.55
N THR A 376 26.06 9.43 18.80
CA THR A 376 24.95 10.30 19.21
C THR A 376 25.29 11.77 19.00
N GLN A 377 24.30 12.66 19.11
CA GLN A 377 24.52 14.11 18.99
C GLN A 377 25.37 14.69 20.14
N ASP A 378 25.45 13.98 21.26
CA ASP A 378 26.18 14.39 22.45
C ASP A 378 27.61 13.80 22.52
N GLY A 379 28.03 13.07 21.47
CA GLY A 379 29.38 12.49 21.34
C GLY A 379 29.58 11.13 22.02
N THR A 380 28.50 10.50 22.50
CA THR A 380 28.48 9.11 22.99
C THR A 380 28.24 8.13 21.83
N TYR A 381 28.35 6.83 22.09
CA TYR A 381 28.09 5.78 21.10
C TYR A 381 27.05 4.81 21.64
N ALA A 382 25.92 4.64 20.96
CA ALA A 382 24.78 3.88 21.49
C ALA A 382 24.27 2.78 20.55
N THR A 383 23.67 1.74 21.14
CA THR A 383 22.92 0.71 20.41
C THR A 383 21.79 0.14 21.28
N VAL A 384 20.80 -0.51 20.67
CA VAL A 384 19.71 -1.20 21.40
C VAL A 384 19.81 -2.70 21.14
N GLN A 385 20.09 -3.47 22.19
CA GLN A 385 20.30 -4.91 22.11
C GLN A 385 19.60 -5.62 23.27
N ALA A 386 18.89 -6.70 22.97
CA ALA A 386 18.36 -7.62 23.99
C ALA A 386 19.27 -8.85 24.10
N LEU A 387 19.51 -9.34 25.32
CA LEU A 387 20.31 -10.54 25.54
C LEU A 387 19.39 -11.77 25.71
N PRO A 388 19.56 -12.84 24.90
CA PRO A 388 18.60 -13.94 24.80
C PRO A 388 18.86 -15.12 25.74
N ALA A 389 19.80 -14.98 26.69
CA ALA A 389 20.13 -16.01 27.65
C ALA A 389 20.47 -15.38 29.00
N HIS A 390 19.88 -15.91 30.06
CA HIS A 390 20.25 -15.61 31.44
C HIS A 390 21.63 -16.17 31.82
N GLY A 391 22.32 -15.50 32.74
CA GLY A 391 23.65 -15.89 33.19
C GLY A 391 24.70 -14.78 33.00
N GLU A 392 25.97 -15.17 33.09
CA GLU A 392 27.13 -14.29 32.96
C GLU A 392 27.44 -13.98 31.49
N TRP A 393 27.66 -12.70 31.19
CA TRP A 393 28.04 -12.19 29.87
C TRP A 393 29.27 -11.28 29.97
N ASP A 394 30.26 -11.59 29.15
CA ASP A 394 31.40 -10.72 28.86
C ASP A 394 31.02 -9.71 27.76
N LEU A 395 31.04 -8.42 28.07
CA LEU A 395 30.85 -7.34 27.10
C LEU A 395 32.20 -6.72 26.75
N ARG A 396 32.63 -6.78 25.48
CA ARG A 396 33.79 -6.02 24.99
C ARG A 396 33.38 -4.79 24.20
N VAL A 397 33.72 -3.60 24.69
CA VAL A 397 33.65 -2.35 23.94
C VAL A 397 34.98 -2.13 23.24
N SER A 398 34.99 -1.78 21.95
CA SER A 398 36.22 -1.46 21.23
C SER A 398 36.06 -0.28 20.27
N GLY A 399 37.12 0.52 20.13
CA GLY A 399 37.15 1.75 19.34
C GLY A 399 38.58 2.24 19.07
N GLN A 400 38.72 3.46 18.53
CA GLN A 400 40.01 4.13 18.34
C GLN A 400 39.92 5.63 18.73
N PRO A 401 39.75 5.99 20.02
CA PRO A 401 39.88 7.36 20.49
C PRO A 401 41.32 7.89 20.33
N GLU A 402 41.47 9.14 19.88
CA GLU A 402 42.77 9.81 19.62
C GLU A 402 43.83 8.92 18.94
N ASP A 403 43.53 8.38 17.76
CA ASP A 403 44.40 7.44 17.03
C ASP A 403 44.81 6.15 17.81
N THR A 404 44.33 5.93 19.03
CA THR A 404 44.75 4.84 19.92
C THR A 404 43.68 3.76 19.99
N PHE A 405 44.01 2.52 19.62
CA PHE A 405 43.04 1.42 19.68
C PHE A 405 42.79 0.98 21.13
N VAL A 406 41.51 0.94 21.53
CA VAL A 406 41.03 0.58 22.87
C VAL A 406 40.07 -0.60 22.75
N ALA A 407 40.13 -1.55 23.70
CA ALA A 407 39.28 -2.73 23.71
C ALA A 407 39.11 -3.26 25.14
N GLU A 408 38.17 -2.68 25.89
CA GLU A 408 37.91 -3.00 27.30
C GLU A 408 36.77 -4.00 27.47
N TRP A 409 36.83 -4.78 28.55
CA TRP A 409 35.83 -5.78 28.92
C TRP A 409 35.06 -5.35 30.17
N PHE A 410 33.77 -5.65 30.19
CA PHE A 410 32.83 -5.34 31.27
C PHE A 410 32.00 -6.59 31.60
N GLU A 411 31.79 -6.84 32.89
CA GLU A 411 30.97 -7.96 33.37
C GLU A 411 29.49 -7.55 33.43
N LEU A 412 28.62 -8.36 32.83
CA LEU A 412 27.17 -8.19 32.85
C LEU A 412 26.48 -9.50 33.26
N TYR A 413 25.42 -9.40 34.05
CA TYR A 413 24.53 -10.50 34.37
C TYR A 413 23.14 -10.30 33.76
N VAL A 414 22.62 -11.33 33.11
CA VAL A 414 21.23 -11.37 32.65
C VAL A 414 20.39 -12.12 33.67
N ILE A 415 19.51 -11.40 34.35
CA ILE A 415 18.54 -11.92 35.32
C ILE A 415 17.35 -12.53 34.56
N ILE A 416 16.89 -13.72 34.96
CA ILE A 416 15.56 -14.18 34.57
C ILE A 416 14.54 -13.44 35.42
N ASP A 417 13.61 -12.73 34.77
CA ASP A 417 12.42 -12.22 35.42
C ASP A 417 11.51 -13.41 35.81
N HIS A 418 11.81 -14.01 36.96
CA HIS A 418 10.87 -14.87 37.67
C HIS A 418 9.96 -13.95 38.47
N PRO A 419 8.69 -13.74 38.06
CA PRO A 419 7.74 -13.07 38.94
C PRO A 419 7.62 -13.91 40.21
N GLU A 420 8.11 -13.39 41.35
CA GLU A 420 8.00 -14.02 42.66
C GLU A 420 6.54 -13.97 43.15
N HIS A 421 5.67 -14.70 42.46
CA HIS A 421 4.43 -15.18 43.03
C HIS A 421 4.75 -16.34 43.97
N THR A 422 5.15 -15.99 45.20
CA THR A 422 5.27 -16.92 46.33
C THR A 422 3.90 -17.43 46.78
N HIS A 423 3.24 -18.19 45.91
CA HIS A 423 2.05 -18.97 46.22
C HIS A 423 2.27 -20.41 45.76
N ASP A 424 2.62 -21.24 46.73
CA ASP A 424 2.34 -22.68 46.71
C ASP A 424 0.92 -22.89 46.19
N HIS A 425 0.78 -23.52 45.01
CA HIS A 425 -0.01 -24.74 44.82
C HIS A 425 0.07 -25.29 43.39
N SER A 426 0.24 -26.62 43.31
CA SER A 426 -0.29 -27.53 42.27
C SER A 426 0.03 -27.26 40.79
N HIS A 427 0.82 -28.18 40.21
CA HIS A 427 1.02 -28.37 38.76
C HIS A 427 -0.22 -28.05 37.89
N GLY A 428 -0.04 -27.13 36.94
CA GLY A 428 -0.95 -26.81 35.84
C GLY A 428 -0.18 -26.70 34.53
N ASP A 429 -0.80 -27.20 33.46
CA ASP A 429 -0.25 -27.41 32.12
C ASP A 429 0.37 -26.16 31.45
N LEU A 430 1.46 -26.33 30.69
CA LEU A 430 2.14 -25.25 29.97
C LEU A 430 1.42 -24.93 28.66
N THR A 431 0.30 -24.20 28.74
CA THR A 431 -0.21 -23.41 27.61
C THR A 431 0.00 -21.94 27.92
N GLY A 432 0.79 -21.23 27.12
CA GLY A 432 1.01 -19.79 27.30
C GLY A 432 -0.30 -19.02 27.20
N GLU A 433 -0.87 -18.65 28.34
CA GLU A 433 -2.05 -17.78 28.41
C GLU A 433 -1.65 -16.39 27.92
N GLN A 434 -2.01 -16.08 26.66
CA GLN A 434 -2.12 -14.69 26.26
C GLN A 434 -3.07 -14.00 27.24
N THR A 435 -2.67 -12.81 27.72
CA THR A 435 -3.51 -12.04 28.63
C THR A 435 -4.92 -11.88 28.03
N PRO A 436 -6.00 -11.84 28.83
CA PRO A 436 -7.35 -11.66 28.31
C PRO A 436 -7.49 -10.41 27.42
N PHE A 437 -6.62 -9.42 27.63
CA PHE A 437 -6.49 -8.21 26.84
C PHE A 437 -5.82 -8.43 25.48
N ALA A 438 -4.64 -9.07 25.44
CA ALA A 438 -3.94 -9.41 24.20
C ALA A 438 -4.79 -10.36 23.33
N GLY A 439 -5.45 -11.33 23.95
CA GLY A 439 -6.43 -12.20 23.28
C GLY A 439 -7.61 -11.44 22.67
N TRP A 440 -8.11 -10.40 23.36
CA TRP A 440 -9.19 -9.54 22.85
C TRP A 440 -8.73 -8.68 21.65
N LEU A 441 -7.52 -8.11 21.70
CA LEU A 441 -6.95 -7.35 20.59
C LEU A 441 -6.67 -8.23 19.38
N GLY A 442 -6.14 -9.44 19.58
CA GLY A 442 -5.98 -10.45 18.53
C GLY A 442 -7.31 -10.83 17.88
N LEU A 443 -8.37 -11.01 18.68
CA LEU A 443 -9.72 -11.25 18.18
C LEU A 443 -10.26 -10.06 17.38
N LEU A 444 -10.05 -8.82 17.84
CA LEU A 444 -10.46 -7.61 17.12
C LEU A 444 -9.72 -7.49 15.78
N GLY A 445 -8.40 -7.71 15.77
CA GLY A 445 -7.58 -7.72 14.55
C GLY A 445 -8.01 -8.79 13.55
N LEU A 446 -8.35 -9.98 14.04
CA LEU A 446 -8.91 -11.07 13.22
C LEU A 446 -10.29 -10.69 12.66
N VAL A 447 -11.18 -10.10 13.46
CA VAL A 447 -12.50 -9.65 12.99
C VAL A 447 -12.37 -8.55 11.93
N VAL A 448 -11.51 -7.55 12.13
CA VAL A 448 -11.25 -6.50 11.13
C VAL A 448 -10.65 -7.08 9.86
N GLY A 449 -9.66 -7.98 9.98
CA GLY A 449 -9.05 -8.67 8.84
C GLY A 449 -10.05 -9.54 8.06
N VAL A 450 -10.91 -10.27 8.74
CA VAL A 450 -11.98 -11.08 8.12
C VAL A 450 -13.03 -10.18 7.46
N ILE A 451 -13.47 -9.09 8.10
CA ILE A 451 -14.43 -8.15 7.48
C ILE A 451 -13.83 -7.52 6.21
N GLY A 452 -12.56 -7.07 6.26
CA GLY A 452 -11.86 -6.53 5.11
C GLY A 452 -11.69 -7.57 4.00
N MET A 453 -11.27 -8.78 4.34
CA MET A 453 -11.12 -9.89 3.38
C MET A 453 -12.47 -10.33 2.79
N VAL A 454 -13.56 -10.29 3.57
CA VAL A 454 -14.92 -10.56 3.09
C VAL A 454 -15.42 -9.44 2.18
N ALA A 455 -15.15 -8.17 2.49
CA ALA A 455 -15.47 -7.04 1.61
C ALA A 455 -14.75 -7.18 0.25
N VAL A 456 -13.44 -7.44 0.27
CA VAL A 456 -12.64 -7.74 -0.93
C VAL A 456 -13.19 -8.98 -1.66
N SER A 457 -13.49 -10.07 -0.94
CA SER A 457 -14.00 -11.31 -1.55
C SER A 457 -15.39 -11.15 -2.15
N ILE A 458 -16.27 -10.32 -1.58
CA ILE A 458 -17.58 -10.00 -2.16
C ILE A 458 -17.41 -9.25 -3.47
N GLU A 459 -16.46 -8.31 -3.53
CA GLU A 459 -16.14 -7.60 -4.78
C GLU A 459 -15.56 -8.58 -5.83
N THR A 460 -14.57 -9.40 -5.46
CA THR A 460 -13.96 -10.41 -6.34
C THR A 460 -14.94 -11.49 -6.81
N ILE A 461 -15.91 -11.89 -5.98
CA ILE A 461 -16.94 -12.89 -6.35
C ILE A 461 -18.02 -12.27 -7.24
N ARG A 462 -18.33 -10.97 -7.10
CA ARG A 462 -19.18 -10.25 -8.06
C ARG A 462 -18.51 -10.17 -9.42
N PHE A 463 -17.23 -9.80 -9.44
CA PHE A 463 -16.38 -9.80 -10.63
C PHE A 463 -16.35 -11.18 -11.31
N GLY A 464 -16.13 -12.26 -10.55
CA GLY A 464 -16.08 -13.63 -11.11
C GLY A 464 -17.42 -14.20 -11.58
N ARG A 465 -18.57 -13.81 -11.00
CA ARG A 465 -19.88 -14.38 -11.38
C ARG A 465 -20.53 -13.77 -12.62
N ARG A 466 -19.90 -12.75 -13.23
CA ARG A 466 -20.36 -12.12 -14.48
C ARG A 466 -19.55 -12.55 -15.71
N GLN A 467 -18.60 -13.47 -15.53
CA GLN A 467 -17.78 -14.05 -16.61
C GLN A 467 -18.45 -15.26 -17.31
N HIS A 468 -19.77 -15.43 -17.15
CA HIS A 468 -20.58 -16.55 -17.66
C HIS A 468 -21.97 -16.08 -18.12
#